data_AF-A0A7J7PZF6-F1
#
_entry.id   AF-A0A7J7PZF6-F1
#
_cell.length_a   1.000
_cell.length_b   1.000
_cell.length_c   1.000
_cell.angle_alpha   90.00
_cell.angle_beta   90.00
_cell.angle_gamma   90.00
#
_symmetry.space_group_name_H-M   'P 1'
#
loop_
_entity.id
_entity.type
_entity.pdbx_description
1 polymer ?
#
loop_
_entity_poly.entity_id
_entity_poly.type
_entity_poly.pdbx_seq_one_letter_code
_entity_poly.pdbx_strand_id
1 'polypeptide(L)'
;MASLHKQRCCALPVLLLQPTRLLAVVIAKNTVGGNWRKTLGTREWSRVPEEEKAAVRNAALQLMLSDPSDRVALQLGLLASNICAFDFPSRWPDVLSNLLAAADWGSAFGAPFKLRALRSLKHIFRGLLTKRFVAEPLPQQQQQQQPGGRPRQRLARPA
;
A
#
# COMPACT_ATOMS: atom_id res chain seq x y z
N MET A 1 4.42 -33.26 -4.04
CA MET A 1 3.01 -33.05 -3.64
C MET A 1 2.73 -31.68 -3.00
N ALA A 2 3.49 -30.60 -3.33
CA ALA A 2 3.31 -29.27 -2.72
C ALA A 2 2.80 -28.17 -3.69
N SER A 3 2.54 -28.52 -4.95
CA SER A 3 2.24 -27.52 -6.00
C SER A 3 0.73 -27.25 -6.18
N LEU A 4 -0.15 -28.17 -5.74
CA LEU A 4 -1.60 -28.09 -6.00
C LEU A 4 -2.36 -27.12 -5.08
N HIS A 5 -1.83 -26.77 -3.91
CA HIS A 5 -2.51 -25.84 -3.00
C HIS A 5 -2.38 -24.37 -3.43
N LYS A 6 -1.33 -24.00 -4.18
CA LYS A 6 -1.10 -22.62 -4.60
C LYS A 6 -1.97 -22.21 -5.80
N GLN A 7 -2.40 -23.18 -6.61
CA GLN A 7 -3.21 -22.93 -7.81
C GLN A 7 -4.70 -22.69 -7.50
N ARG A 8 -5.21 -23.20 -6.37
CA ARG A 8 -6.63 -23.01 -6.01
C ARG A 8 -6.94 -21.60 -5.50
N CYS A 9 -5.96 -20.87 -4.95
CA CYS A 9 -6.17 -19.52 -4.43
C CYS A 9 -6.30 -18.45 -5.53
N CYS A 10 -5.76 -18.69 -6.72
CA CYS A 10 -5.75 -17.69 -7.80
C CYS A 10 -7.05 -17.68 -8.63
N ALA A 11 -7.87 -18.73 -8.57
CA ALA A 11 -9.13 -18.86 -9.34
C ALA A 11 -10.40 -18.50 -8.54
N LEU A 12 -10.28 -18.29 -7.23
CA LEU A 12 -11.40 -17.97 -6.34
C LEU A 12 -12.17 -16.66 -6.64
N PRO A 13 -11.61 -15.57 -7.20
CA PRO A 13 -12.36 -14.32 -7.27
C PRO A 13 -13.51 -14.35 -8.30
N VAL A 14 -13.47 -15.22 -9.31
CA VAL A 14 -14.47 -15.19 -10.41
C VAL A 14 -15.69 -16.08 -10.13
N LEU A 15 -15.61 -16.99 -9.16
CA LEU A 15 -16.71 -17.91 -8.81
C LEU A 15 -17.84 -17.23 -8.01
N LEU A 16 -17.57 -16.05 -7.43
CA LEU A 16 -18.57 -15.30 -6.68
C LEU A 16 -19.44 -14.47 -7.61
N LEU A 17 -20.73 -14.38 -7.28
CA LEU A 17 -21.67 -13.49 -7.98
C LEU A 17 -21.20 -12.03 -7.90
N GLN A 18 -21.42 -11.28 -8.98
CA GLN A 18 -21.01 -9.87 -9.09
C GLN A 18 -21.47 -8.99 -7.90
N PRO A 19 -22.72 -9.10 -7.38
CA PRO A 19 -23.15 -8.32 -6.22
C PRO A 19 -22.33 -8.61 -4.95
N THR A 20 -21.94 -9.86 -4.74
CA THR A 20 -21.12 -10.29 -3.59
C THR A 20 -19.72 -9.67 -3.68
N ARG A 21 -19.10 -9.71 -4.86
CA ARG A 21 -17.78 -9.08 -5.06
C ARG A 21 -17.85 -7.57 -4.86
N LEU A 22 -18.90 -6.93 -5.40
CA LEU A 22 -19.10 -5.50 -5.23
C LEU A 22 -19.25 -5.11 -3.76
N LEU A 23 -20.09 -5.86 -3.01
CA LEU A 23 -20.26 -5.64 -1.57
C LEU A 23 -18.94 -5.82 -0.82
N ALA A 24 -18.19 -6.89 -1.11
CA ALA A 24 -16.89 -7.15 -0.48
C ALA A 24 -15.91 -5.99 -0.68
N VAL A 25 -15.79 -5.46 -1.91
CA VAL A 25 -14.90 -4.33 -2.20
C VAL A 25 -15.36 -3.04 -1.53
N VAL A 26 -16.68 -2.79 -1.48
CA VAL A 26 -17.22 -1.60 -0.78
C VAL A 26 -16.94 -1.67 0.72
N ILE A 27 -17.13 -2.84 1.34
CA ILE A 27 -16.78 -3.07 2.75
C ILE A 27 -15.28 -2.86 2.95
N ALA A 28 -14.44 -3.47 2.12
CA ALA A 28 -12.98 -3.32 2.21
C ALA A 28 -12.56 -1.85 2.15
N LYS A 29 -13.08 -1.09 1.18
CA LYS A 29 -12.83 0.36 1.04
C LYS A 29 -13.17 1.15 2.30
N ASN A 30 -14.30 0.85 2.93
CA ASN A 30 -14.74 1.52 4.15
C ASN A 30 -13.86 1.11 5.35
N THR A 31 -13.45 -0.16 5.44
CA THR A 31 -12.58 -0.68 6.51
C THR A 31 -11.17 -0.09 6.43
N VAL A 32 -10.61 0.10 5.23
CA VAL A 32 -9.29 0.75 5.03
C VAL A 32 -9.30 2.16 5.58
N GLY A 33 -10.32 2.97 5.27
CA GLY A 33 -10.39 4.36 5.75
C GLY A 33 -10.27 4.49 7.27
N GLY A 34 -10.80 3.52 8.02
CA GLY A 34 -10.77 3.53 9.49
C GLY A 34 -9.63 2.76 10.15
N ASN A 35 -9.05 1.73 9.52
CA ASN A 35 -8.13 0.81 10.20
C ASN A 35 -6.72 0.74 9.58
N TRP A 36 -6.47 1.44 8.46
CA TRP A 36 -5.20 1.33 7.73
C TRP A 36 -4.02 1.98 8.44
N ARG A 37 -4.17 3.23 8.91
CA ARG A 37 -3.21 3.89 9.81
C ARG A 37 -4.02 4.69 10.84
N LYS A 38 -3.95 4.29 12.13
CA LYS A 38 -4.42 5.13 13.23
C LYS A 38 -3.21 5.72 13.93
N THR A 39 -3.14 7.04 13.96
CA THR A 39 -2.11 7.76 14.69
C THR A 39 -2.72 8.21 16.02
N LEU A 40 -2.26 7.63 17.13
CA LEU A 40 -2.60 8.10 18.47
C LEU A 40 -1.36 8.79 19.05
N GLY A 41 -1.29 10.11 18.92
CA GLY A 41 -0.09 10.88 19.29
C GLY A 41 1.09 10.58 18.38
N THR A 42 2.23 10.14 18.93
CA THR A 42 3.44 9.75 18.18
C THR A 42 3.49 8.27 17.81
N ARG A 43 2.50 7.46 18.22
CA ARG A 43 2.51 6.02 18.00
C ARG A 43 1.56 5.65 16.87
N GLU A 44 2.12 5.09 15.79
CA GLU A 44 1.33 4.46 14.73
C GLU A 44 0.79 3.12 15.26
N TRP A 45 -0.53 2.97 15.30
CA TRP A 45 -1.19 1.69 15.56
C TRP A 45 -2.01 1.29 14.34
N SER A 46 -1.61 0.18 13.72
CA SER A 46 -2.42 -0.48 12.70
C SER A 46 -2.91 -1.81 13.26
N ARG A 47 -4.22 -2.09 13.14
CA ARG A 47 -4.76 -3.41 13.51
C ARG A 47 -4.37 -4.50 12.50
N VAL A 48 -3.92 -4.10 11.32
CA VAL A 48 -3.57 -4.99 10.21
C VAL A 48 -2.04 -5.08 10.12
N PRO A 49 -1.45 -6.29 10.18
CA PRO A 49 -0.03 -6.52 9.96
C PRO A 49 0.42 -5.99 8.58
N GLU A 50 1.69 -5.60 8.45
CA GLU A 50 2.21 -5.05 7.18
C GLU A 50 2.18 -6.09 6.04
N GLU A 51 2.38 -7.37 6.34
CA GLU A 51 2.27 -8.46 5.36
C GLU A 51 0.88 -8.53 4.73
N GLU A 52 -0.18 -8.43 5.54
CA GLU A 52 -1.56 -8.40 5.06
C GLU A 52 -1.85 -7.14 4.23
N LYS A 53 -1.31 -5.99 4.65
CA LYS A 53 -1.42 -4.75 3.87
C LYS A 53 -0.78 -4.90 2.49
N ALA A 54 0.41 -5.49 2.42
CA ALA A 54 1.10 -5.76 1.16
C ALA A 54 0.27 -6.70 0.26
N ALA A 55 -0.33 -7.75 0.83
CA ALA A 55 -1.22 -8.64 0.11
C ALA A 55 -2.45 -7.90 -0.45
N VAL A 56 -3.09 -7.04 0.35
CA VAL A 56 -4.25 -6.24 -0.07
C VAL A 56 -3.88 -5.24 -1.16
N ARG A 57 -2.72 -4.57 -1.07
CA ARG A 57 -2.21 -3.67 -2.11
C ARG A 57 -2.10 -4.36 -3.46
N ASN A 58 -1.43 -5.51 -3.47
CA ASN A 58 -1.24 -6.31 -4.68
C ASN A 58 -2.57 -6.87 -5.22
N ALA A 59 -3.42 -7.40 -4.34
CA ALA A 59 -4.72 -7.92 -4.71
C ALA A 59 -5.64 -6.84 -5.30
N ALA A 60 -5.65 -5.63 -4.73
CA ALA A 60 -6.47 -4.53 -5.23
C ALA A 60 -6.10 -4.16 -6.67
N LEU A 61 -4.80 -4.06 -6.99
CA LEU A 61 -4.36 -3.76 -8.36
C LEU A 61 -4.65 -4.91 -9.33
N GLN A 62 -4.32 -6.15 -8.95
CA GLN A 62 -4.52 -7.30 -9.82
C GLN A 62 -6.01 -7.51 -10.14
N LEU A 63 -6.87 -7.52 -9.12
CA LEU A 63 -8.31 -7.73 -9.29
C LEU A 63 -8.95 -6.60 -10.10
N MET A 64 -8.49 -5.36 -9.95
CA MET A 64 -9.01 -4.22 -10.71
C MET A 64 -8.73 -4.36 -12.21
N LEU A 65 -7.58 -4.96 -12.57
CA LEU A 65 -7.20 -5.23 -13.95
C LEU A 65 -7.82 -6.52 -14.49
N SER A 66 -8.20 -7.49 -13.65
CA SER A 66 -8.71 -8.79 -14.11
C SER A 66 -10.22 -8.99 -13.94
N ASP A 67 -10.93 -8.20 -13.13
CA ASP A 67 -12.37 -8.44 -12.86
C ASP A 67 -13.21 -8.22 -14.12
N PRO A 68 -14.18 -9.11 -14.42
CA PRO A 68 -15.04 -8.95 -15.58
C PRO A 68 -15.99 -7.73 -15.47
N SER A 69 -16.32 -7.28 -14.25
CA SER A 69 -17.25 -6.19 -14.01
C SER A 69 -16.56 -4.84 -13.85
N ASP A 70 -16.93 -3.87 -14.70
CA ASP A 70 -16.46 -2.49 -14.58
C ASP A 70 -16.81 -1.84 -13.22
N ARG A 71 -17.95 -2.20 -12.64
CA ARG A 71 -18.39 -1.63 -11.36
C ARG A 71 -17.48 -2.06 -10.21
N VAL A 72 -17.07 -3.34 -10.22
CA VAL A 72 -16.15 -3.89 -9.22
C VAL A 72 -14.75 -3.30 -9.43
N ALA A 73 -14.27 -3.26 -10.67
CA ALA A 73 -12.99 -2.66 -11.02
C ALA A 73 -12.91 -1.18 -10.58
N LEU A 74 -13.98 -0.41 -10.75
CA LEU A 74 -14.06 0.98 -10.27
C LEU A 74 -13.89 1.07 -8.75
N GLN A 75 -14.63 0.25 -7.98
CA GLN A 75 -14.50 0.27 -6.52
C GLN A 75 -13.11 -0.17 -6.05
N LEU A 76 -12.47 -1.11 -6.75
CA LEU A 76 -11.09 -1.51 -6.47
C LEU A 76 -10.10 -0.38 -6.77
N GLY A 77 -10.30 0.38 -7.85
CA GLY A 77 -9.51 1.58 -8.15
C GLY A 77 -9.64 2.66 -7.07
N LEU A 78 -10.85 2.86 -6.54
CA LEU A 78 -11.09 3.79 -5.41
C LEU A 78 -10.48 3.27 -4.10
N LEU A 79 -10.53 1.97 -3.85
CA LEU A 79 -9.84 1.34 -2.73
C LEU A 79 -8.32 1.56 -2.83
N ALA A 80 -7.72 1.33 -4.00
CA ALA A 80 -6.30 1.60 -4.24
C ALA A 80 -5.96 3.08 -4.01
N SER A 81 -6.79 4.01 -4.50
CA SER A 81 -6.65 5.44 -4.24
C SER A 81 -6.68 5.78 -2.75
N ASN A 82 -7.54 5.13 -1.97
CA ASN A 82 -7.59 5.33 -0.52
C ASN A 82 -6.32 4.83 0.16
N ILE A 83 -5.81 3.67 -0.24
CA ILE A 83 -4.56 3.11 0.32
C ILE A 83 -3.36 3.98 -0.05
N CYS A 84 -3.25 4.43 -1.31
CA CYS A 84 -2.16 5.31 -1.76
C CYS A 84 -2.05 6.57 -0.92
N ALA A 85 -3.17 7.15 -0.47
CA ALA A 85 -3.15 8.34 0.38
C ALA A 85 -2.43 8.13 1.73
N PHE A 86 -2.25 6.89 2.17
CA PHE A 86 -1.56 6.55 3.43
C PHE A 86 -0.16 5.96 3.21
N ASP A 87 0.02 5.19 2.13
CA ASP A 87 1.22 4.37 1.89
C ASP A 87 2.15 4.95 0.81
N PHE A 88 1.69 5.92 0.01
CA PHE A 88 2.51 6.58 -1.01
C PHE A 88 3.22 7.82 -0.41
N PRO A 89 4.52 8.05 -0.67
CA PRO A 89 5.42 7.27 -1.55
C PRO A 89 6.23 6.16 -0.86
N SER A 90 6.27 6.09 0.48
CA SER A 90 7.26 5.29 1.21
C SER A 90 7.06 3.77 1.16
N ARG A 91 5.81 3.30 1.25
CA ARG A 91 5.47 1.85 1.35
C ARG A 91 4.92 1.27 0.06
N TRP A 92 4.47 2.12 -0.87
CA TRP A 92 3.95 1.69 -2.16
C TRP A 92 4.39 2.56 -3.35
N PRO A 93 5.70 2.65 -3.62
CA PRO A 93 6.23 3.52 -4.68
C PRO A 93 5.82 3.07 -6.09
N ASP A 94 5.73 1.76 -6.32
CA ASP A 94 5.58 1.18 -7.67
C ASP A 94 4.16 1.30 -8.23
N VAL A 95 3.19 1.79 -7.45
CA VAL A 95 1.77 1.83 -7.85
C VAL A 95 1.53 2.63 -9.12
N LEU A 96 2.20 3.78 -9.27
CA LEU A 96 2.05 4.64 -10.43
C LEU A 96 2.69 4.00 -11.67
N SER A 97 3.89 3.45 -11.52
CA SER A 97 4.62 2.74 -12.58
C SER A 97 3.83 1.56 -13.11
N ASN A 98 3.24 0.76 -12.20
CA ASN A 98 2.42 -0.41 -12.56
C ASN A 98 1.15 0.00 -13.33
N LEU A 99 0.49 1.08 -12.91
CA LEU A 99 -0.71 1.58 -13.60
C LEU A 99 -0.38 2.19 -14.97
N LEU A 100 0.74 2.89 -15.10
CA LEU A 100 1.21 3.44 -16.36
C LEU A 100 1.59 2.32 -17.33
N ALA A 101 2.31 1.30 -16.87
CA ALA A 101 2.63 0.12 -17.67
C ALA A 101 1.36 -0.62 -18.14
N ALA A 102 0.33 -0.71 -17.28
CA ALA A 102 -0.95 -1.30 -17.67
C ALA A 102 -1.72 -0.43 -18.68
N ALA A 103 -1.60 0.88 -18.60
CA ALA A 103 -2.24 1.83 -19.51
C ALA A 103 -1.49 2.00 -20.84
N ASP A 104 -0.23 1.54 -20.92
CA ASP A 104 0.62 1.74 -22.09
C ASP A 104 0.02 1.13 -23.38
N TRP A 105 0.30 1.76 -24.51
CA TRP A 105 -0.18 1.31 -25.81
C TRP A 105 0.42 -0.05 -26.21
N GLY A 106 1.67 -0.33 -25.82
CA GLY A 106 2.34 -1.62 -26.07
C GLY A 106 1.94 -2.73 -25.10
N SER A 107 1.12 -2.45 -24.07
CA SER A 107 0.72 -3.45 -23.10
C SER A 107 -0.22 -4.50 -23.70
N ALA A 108 -0.11 -5.74 -23.21
CA ALA A 108 -0.94 -6.88 -23.62
C ALA A 108 -2.42 -6.74 -23.20
N PHE A 109 -2.78 -5.68 -22.47
CA PHE A 109 -4.13 -5.44 -21.99
C PHE A 109 -5.03 -4.87 -23.10
N GLY A 110 -6.28 -5.32 -23.17
CA GLY A 110 -7.26 -4.72 -24.08
C GLY A 110 -7.63 -3.27 -23.72
N ALA A 111 -8.19 -2.54 -24.68
CA ALA A 111 -8.65 -1.15 -24.50
C ALA A 111 -9.46 -0.85 -23.20
N PRO A 112 -10.44 -1.68 -22.77
CA PRO A 112 -11.19 -1.40 -21.54
C PRO A 112 -10.31 -1.41 -20.28
N PHE A 113 -9.31 -2.29 -20.23
CA PHE A 113 -8.38 -2.39 -19.11
C PHE A 113 -7.45 -1.18 -19.03
N LYS A 114 -6.96 -0.70 -20.18
CA LYS A 114 -6.15 0.54 -20.25
C LYS A 114 -6.96 1.74 -19.72
N LEU A 115 -8.22 1.85 -20.12
CA LEU A 115 -9.11 2.90 -19.62
C LEU A 115 -9.36 2.80 -18.12
N ARG A 116 -9.49 1.58 -17.57
CA ARG A 116 -9.60 1.35 -16.12
C ARG A 116 -8.34 1.82 -15.39
N ALA A 117 -7.16 1.45 -15.89
CA ALA A 117 -5.88 1.88 -15.32
C ALA A 117 -5.76 3.41 -15.28
N LEU A 118 -6.09 4.10 -16.38
CA LEU A 118 -6.09 5.56 -16.47
C LEU A 118 -7.10 6.21 -15.51
N ARG A 119 -8.30 5.64 -15.38
CA ARG A 119 -9.29 6.13 -14.41
C ARG A 119 -8.78 5.99 -12.97
N SER A 120 -8.21 4.85 -12.61
CA SER A 120 -7.61 4.64 -11.29
C SER A 120 -6.45 5.62 -11.03
N LEU A 121 -5.60 5.85 -12.04
CA LEU A 121 -4.51 6.82 -11.96
C LEU A 121 -5.03 8.23 -11.69
N LYS A 122 -6.09 8.67 -12.40
CA LYS A 122 -6.77 9.94 -12.14
C LYS A 122 -7.29 10.02 -10.70
N HIS A 123 -7.90 8.95 -10.17
CA HIS A 123 -8.38 8.94 -8.79
C HIS A 123 -7.24 9.07 -7.78
N ILE A 124 -6.15 8.32 -7.99
CA ILE A 124 -4.96 8.38 -7.14
C ILE A 124 -4.39 9.80 -7.14
N PHE A 125 -4.15 10.41 -8.30
CA PHE A 125 -3.66 11.78 -8.36
C PHE A 125 -4.59 12.77 -7.65
N ARG A 126 -5.91 12.66 -7.85
CA ARG A 126 -6.87 13.49 -7.11
C ARG A 126 -6.78 13.29 -5.59
N GLY A 127 -6.60 12.05 -5.13
CA GLY A 127 -6.43 11.73 -3.71
C GLY A 127 -5.13 12.30 -3.13
N LEU A 128 -4.03 12.19 -3.87
CA LEU A 128 -2.73 12.72 -3.47
C LEU A 128 -2.70 14.25 -3.45
N LEU A 129 -3.42 14.91 -4.35
CA LEU A 129 -3.53 16.37 -4.38
C LEU A 129 -4.41 16.94 -3.25
N THR A 130 -5.33 16.14 -2.71
CA THR A 130 -6.30 16.60 -1.69
C THR A 130 -5.89 16.30 -0.25
N LYS A 131 -5.06 15.28 -0.01
CA LYS A 131 -4.58 14.92 1.34
C LYS A 131 -3.13 15.39 1.56
N ARG A 132 -2.90 16.19 2.61
CA ARG A 132 -1.54 16.51 3.09
C ARG A 132 -0.84 15.21 3.45
N PHE A 133 0.24 14.90 2.75
CA PHE A 133 1.13 13.78 3.06
C PHE A 133 1.52 13.82 4.53
N VAL A 134 1.31 12.73 5.26
CA VAL A 134 2.07 12.47 6.49
C VAL A 134 3.34 11.79 6.03
N ALA A 135 4.31 12.58 5.58
CA ALA A 135 5.65 12.09 5.32
C ALA A 135 6.23 11.63 6.66
N GLU A 136 6.58 10.35 6.77
CA GLU A 136 7.35 9.83 7.90
C GLU A 136 8.67 10.62 7.94
N PRO A 137 9.02 11.28 9.06
CA PRO A 137 10.33 11.89 9.19
C PRO A 137 11.38 10.79 9.01
N LEU A 138 12.42 11.06 8.20
CA LEU A 138 13.55 10.15 8.07
C LEU A 138 14.06 9.80 9.48
N PRO A 139 14.34 8.51 9.76
CA PRO A 139 14.96 8.15 11.02
C PRO A 139 16.29 8.90 11.11
N GLN A 140 16.38 9.86 12.05
CA GLN A 140 17.63 10.52 12.37
C GLN A 140 18.62 9.41 12.74
N GLN A 141 19.58 9.14 11.85
CA GLN A 141 20.71 8.29 12.18
C GLN A 141 21.34 8.88 13.44
N GLN A 142 21.18 8.17 14.56
CA GLN A 142 21.89 8.47 15.78
C GLN A 142 23.37 8.44 15.45
N GLN A 143 23.93 9.63 15.30
CA GLN A 143 25.35 9.88 15.14
C GLN A 143 26.02 9.19 16.34
N GLN A 144 26.69 8.08 16.07
CA GLN A 144 27.42 7.28 17.04
C GLN A 144 28.33 8.20 17.85
N GLN A 145 27.91 8.50 19.08
CA GLN A 145 28.75 9.08 20.10
C GLN A 145 29.86 8.05 20.39
N GLN A 146 31.04 8.28 19.82
CA GLN A 146 32.25 7.61 20.26
C GLN A 146 32.46 7.93 21.76
N PRO A 147 32.71 6.94 22.63
CA PRO A 147 33.11 7.22 23.99
C PRO A 147 34.58 7.67 23.95
N GLY A 148 34.80 8.98 23.83
CA GLY A 148 36.09 9.59 24.10
C GLY A 148 36.44 9.41 25.57
N GLY A 149 37.15 8.33 25.89
CA GLY A 149 37.65 8.04 27.23
C GLY A 149 38.51 9.19 27.74
N ARG A 150 38.09 9.84 28.83
CA ARG A 150 39.00 10.70 29.59
C ARG A 150 39.94 9.80 30.41
N PRO A 151 41.26 9.93 30.28
CA PRO A 151 42.15 9.31 31.25
C PRO A 151 41.94 10.02 32.60
N ARG A 152 41.51 9.26 33.61
CA ARG A 152 41.55 9.68 35.02
C ARG A 152 43.02 9.81 35.42
N GLN A 153 43.55 11.03 35.38
CA GLN A 153 44.80 11.32 36.09
C GLN A 153 44.52 11.26 37.60
N ARG A 154 45.00 10.19 38.24
CA ARG A 154 45.20 10.17 39.71
C ARG A 154 46.36 11.11 40.00
N LEU A 155 46.07 12.30 40.51
CA LEU A 155 47.08 13.06 41.24
C LEU A 155 47.21 12.47 42.65
N ALA A 156 48.36 11.85 42.91
CA ALA A 156 48.82 11.47 44.23
C ALA A 156 49.00 12.74 45.08
N ARG A 157 48.46 12.73 46.30
CA ARG A 157 48.79 13.69 47.36
C ARG A 157 50.15 13.30 47.96
N PRO A 158 51.14 14.20 48.06
CA PRO A 158 52.23 14.02 49.01
C PRO A 158 51.82 14.52 50.40
N ALA A 159 52.54 14.01 51.39
CA ALA A 159 52.37 14.19 52.84
C ALA A 159 52.63 15.62 53.32
#